data_AF-A0A383EZ94-F1
#
_entry.id   AF-A0A383EZ94-F1
#
_cell.length_a   1.000
_cell.length_b   1.000
_cell.length_c   1.000
_cell.angle_alpha   90.00
_cell.angle_beta   90.00
_cell.angle_gamma   90.00
#
_symmetry.space_group_name_H-M   'P 1'
#
loop_
_entity.id
_entity.type
_entity.pdbx_description
1 polymer ?
#
loop_
_entity_poly.entity_id
_entity_poly.type
_entity_poly.pdbx_seq_one_letter_code
_entity_poly.pdbx_strand_id
1 'polypeptide(L)'
;AIASLLGGGLTGFTLPEFEAVRQQWPSAQMGGMVLAINIGSVVDEAVFGAEVDRMVSDVRDTYAPMPGYDRALLPGGMEEEKMAQYRREGIPYGGPEQDSARQVAKRLSVPLPWEE
;
A
#
# COMPACT_ATOMS: atom_id res chain seq x y z
N ALA A 1 -7.21 16.82 -0.96
CA ALA A 1 -8.60 17.27 -0.72
C ALA A 1 -9.57 16.10 -0.61
N ILE A 2 -9.81 15.32 -1.68
CA ILE A 2 -10.77 14.19 -1.66
C ILE A 2 -10.36 13.07 -0.69
N ALA A 3 -9.07 12.69 -0.65
CA ALA A 3 -8.60 11.68 0.30
C ALA A 3 -8.80 12.11 1.77
N SER A 4 -8.62 13.39 2.09
CA SER A 4 -8.87 13.94 3.44
C SER A 4 -10.37 14.00 3.77
N LEU A 5 -11.20 14.29 2.77
CA LEU A 5 -12.66 14.29 2.92
C LEU A 5 -13.19 12.87 3.21
N LEU A 6 -12.79 11.89 2.40
CA LEU A 6 -13.24 10.50 2.53
C LEU A 6 -12.57 9.77 3.69
N GLY A 7 -11.27 10.03 3.93
CA GLY A 7 -10.53 9.42 5.03
C GLY A 7 -10.82 10.07 6.37
N GLY A 8 -11.18 11.36 6.42
CA GLY A 8 -11.39 12.09 7.67
C GLY A 8 -12.78 12.62 7.91
N GLY A 9 -13.31 13.41 6.97
CA GLY A 9 -14.67 13.94 7.10
C GLY A 9 -15.72 12.82 7.20
N LEU A 10 -15.63 11.81 6.33
CA LEU A 10 -16.58 10.69 6.31
C LEU A 10 -16.42 9.73 7.50
N THR A 11 -15.20 9.58 8.03
CA THR A 11 -14.94 8.70 9.18
C THR A 11 -15.29 9.37 10.52
N GLY A 12 -15.59 10.67 10.51
CA GLY A 12 -16.04 11.43 11.67
C GLY A 12 -14.94 11.80 12.67
N PHE A 13 -13.67 11.46 12.40
CA PHE A 13 -12.59 11.75 13.36
C PHE A 13 -12.28 13.25 13.48
N THR A 14 -12.80 14.08 12.55
CA THR A 14 -12.69 15.54 12.59
C THR A 14 -13.83 16.22 13.34
N LEU A 15 -14.78 15.46 13.90
CA LEU A 15 -15.93 16.00 14.62
C LEU A 15 -15.58 16.32 16.09
N PRO A 16 -16.25 17.29 16.73
CA PRO A 16 -16.00 17.64 18.14
C PRO A 16 -16.15 16.47 19.11
N GLU A 17 -17.02 15.50 18.81
CA GLU A 17 -17.25 14.29 19.61
C GLU A 17 -16.01 13.39 19.67
N PHE A 18 -15.09 13.53 18.71
CA PHE A 18 -13.84 12.78 18.68
C PHE A 18 -12.77 13.34 19.62
N GLU A 19 -12.99 14.51 20.23
CA GLU A 19 -12.04 15.12 21.17
C GLU A 19 -11.74 14.21 22.37
N ALA A 20 -12.74 13.50 22.90
CA ALA A 20 -12.54 12.55 23.98
C ALA A 20 -11.60 11.40 23.59
N VAL A 21 -11.73 10.90 22.35
CA VAL A 21 -10.86 9.86 21.79
C VAL A 21 -9.45 10.39 21.58
N ARG A 22 -9.32 11.61 21.07
CA ARG A 22 -8.02 12.27 20.86
C ARG A 22 -7.29 12.53 22.18
N GLN A 23 -8.00 12.86 23.26
CA GLN A 23 -7.41 13.02 24.60
C GLN A 23 -6.91 11.69 25.16
N GLN A 24 -7.68 10.61 24.97
CA GLN A 24 -7.29 9.28 25.42
C GLN A 24 -6.16 8.68 24.55
N TRP A 25 -6.17 8.96 23.25
CA TRP A 25 -5.25 8.40 22.25
C TRP A 25 -4.70 9.53 21.35
N PRO A 26 -3.71 10.31 21.81
CA PRO A 26 -3.20 11.47 21.05
C PRO A 26 -2.66 11.14 19.65
N SER A 27 -2.26 9.88 19.43
CA SER A 27 -1.74 9.37 18.16
C SER A 27 -2.83 8.96 17.16
N ALA A 28 -4.10 8.88 17.56
CA ALA A 28 -5.21 8.51 16.67
C ALA A 28 -5.63 9.71 15.80
N GLN A 29 -4.80 10.05 14.81
CA GLN A 29 -4.96 11.27 14.00
C GLN A 29 -5.41 11.01 12.55
N MET A 30 -5.55 9.74 12.17
CA MET A 30 -5.84 9.35 10.80
C MET A 30 -7.06 8.46 10.74
N GLY A 31 -7.81 8.61 9.66
CA GLY A 31 -8.88 7.72 9.26
C GLY A 31 -8.68 7.31 7.81
N GLY A 32 -9.32 6.20 7.44
CA GLY A 32 -9.26 5.64 6.10
C GLY A 32 -10.64 5.22 5.63
N MET A 33 -10.85 5.31 4.31
CA MET A 33 -12.02 4.75 3.65
C MET A 33 -11.61 3.49 2.91
N VAL A 34 -12.40 2.44 3.04
CA VAL A 34 -12.29 1.24 2.21
C VAL A 34 -13.54 1.16 1.34
N LEU A 35 -13.36 1.06 0.03
CA LEU A 35 -14.43 0.85 -0.94
C LEU A 35 -14.17 -0.46 -1.67
N ALA A 36 -15.14 -1.36 -1.63
CA ALA A 36 -15.15 -2.59 -2.42
C ALA A 36 -16.30 -2.51 -3.43
N ILE A 37 -15.99 -2.72 -4.70
CA ILE A 37 -16.97 -2.77 -5.78
C ILE A 37 -17.06 -4.22 -6.24
N ASN A 38 -18.25 -4.81 -6.17
CA ASN A 38 -18.50 -6.13 -6.73
C ASN A 38 -18.60 -6.00 -8.25
N ILE A 39 -17.61 -6.48 -9.00
CA ILE A 39 -17.59 -6.40 -10.47
C ILE A 39 -18.72 -7.23 -11.07
N GLY A 40 -18.96 -8.44 -10.54
CA GLY A 40 -20.02 -9.35 -10.97
C GLY A 40 -21.44 -8.79 -10.87
N SER A 41 -21.66 -7.68 -10.15
CA SER A 41 -22.97 -7.00 -10.13
C SER A 41 -23.21 -6.08 -11.34
N VAL A 42 -22.17 -5.78 -12.11
CA VAL A 42 -22.21 -4.84 -13.25
C VAL A 42 -21.89 -5.55 -14.57
N VAL A 43 -20.89 -6.43 -14.57
CA VAL A 43 -20.42 -7.15 -15.76
C VAL A 43 -19.88 -8.51 -15.35
N ASP A 44 -19.83 -9.46 -16.30
CA ASP A 44 -19.12 -10.72 -16.11
C ASP A 44 -17.65 -10.45 -15.74
N GLU A 45 -17.19 -11.08 -14.65
CA GLU A 45 -15.86 -10.85 -14.09
C GLU A 45 -14.73 -11.27 -15.05
N ALA A 46 -14.94 -12.34 -15.83
CA ALA A 46 -13.95 -12.80 -16.80
C ALA A 46 -13.84 -11.83 -17.97
N VAL A 47 -14.95 -11.23 -18.41
CA VAL A 47 -14.94 -10.18 -19.43
C VAL A 47 -14.18 -8.95 -18.94
N PHE A 48 -14.46 -8.51 -17.71
CA PHE A 48 -13.74 -7.38 -17.12
C PHE A 48 -12.24 -7.66 -16.96
N GLY A 49 -11.88 -8.84 -16.47
CA GLY A 49 -10.48 -9.27 -16.32
C GLY A 49 -9.74 -9.27 -17.66
N ALA A 50 -10.34 -9.84 -18.72
CA ALA A 50 -9.74 -9.86 -20.04
C ALA A 50 -9.50 -8.45 -20.62
N GLU A 51 -10.42 -7.51 -20.40
CA GLU A 51 -10.23 -6.12 -20.83
C GLU A 51 -9.13 -5.40 -20.03
N VAL A 52 -9.02 -5.67 -18.72
CA VAL A 52 -7.92 -5.16 -17.90
C VAL A 52 -6.57 -5.71 -18.39
N ASP A 53 -6.47 -7.01 -18.65
CA ASP A 53 -5.24 -7.66 -19.16
C ASP A 53 -4.82 -7.09 -20.51
N ARG A 54 -5.79 -6.85 -21.41
CA ARG A 54 -5.56 -6.20 -22.69
C ARG A 54 -5.04 -4.78 -22.48
N MET A 55 -5.69 -3.97 -21.64
CA MET A 55 -5.26 -2.59 -21.35
C MET A 55 -3.83 -2.54 -20.77
N VAL A 56 -3.52 -3.43 -19.82
CA VAL A 56 -2.18 -3.52 -19.21
C VAL A 56 -1.13 -3.86 -20.26
N SER A 57 -1.43 -4.82 -21.14
CA SER A 57 -0.53 -5.23 -22.21
C SER A 57 -0.34 -4.11 -23.24
N ASP A 58 -1.42 -3.45 -23.66
CA ASP A 58 -1.37 -2.35 -24.62
C ASP A 58 -0.50 -1.20 -24.11
N VAL A 59 -0.65 -0.80 -22.83
CA VAL A 59 0.20 0.24 -22.23
C VAL A 59 1.66 -0.17 -22.25
N ARG A 60 1.97 -1.39 -21.82
CA ARG A 60 3.35 -1.88 -21.78
C ARG A 60 4.00 -1.92 -23.17
N ASP A 61 3.23 -2.32 -24.17
CA ASP A 61 3.78 -2.65 -25.50
C ASP A 61 3.77 -1.44 -26.45
N THR A 62 2.90 -0.44 -26.22
CA THR A 62 2.72 0.69 -27.15
C THR A 62 3.12 2.05 -26.59
N TYR A 63 3.22 2.23 -25.26
CA TYR A 63 3.52 3.54 -24.69
C TYR A 63 5.02 3.75 -24.56
N ALA A 64 5.47 4.96 -24.90
CA ALA A 64 6.85 5.36 -24.64
C ALA A 64 7.10 5.43 -23.12
N PRO A 65 8.16 4.80 -22.61
CA PRO A 65 8.56 4.95 -21.21
C PRO A 65 8.83 6.42 -20.85
N MET A 66 8.59 6.77 -19.59
CA MET A 66 8.97 8.08 -19.07
C MET A 66 10.51 8.24 -19.10
N PRO A 67 11.05 9.47 -19.26
CA PRO A 67 12.49 9.70 -19.22
C PRO A 67 13.14 9.09 -17.96
N GLY A 68 14.18 8.29 -18.15
CA GLY A 68 14.86 7.57 -17.06
C GLY A 68 14.29 6.20 -16.71
N TYR A 69 13.27 5.73 -17.43
CA TYR A 69 12.70 4.39 -17.28
C TYR A 69 12.84 3.58 -18.57
N ASP A 70 13.06 2.27 -18.42
CA ASP A 70 13.18 1.35 -19.56
C ASP A 70 11.83 0.85 -20.08
N ARG A 71 10.76 0.92 -19.26
CA ARG A 71 9.44 0.34 -19.54
C ARG A 71 8.31 1.26 -19.12
N ALA A 72 7.21 1.24 -19.87
CA ALA A 72 5.94 1.82 -19.45
C ALA A 72 5.19 0.79 -18.61
N LEU A 73 4.94 1.09 -17.33
CA LEU A 73 4.22 0.22 -16.40
C LEU A 73 3.04 0.96 -15.79
N LEU A 74 1.95 0.23 -15.58
CA LEU A 74 0.83 0.72 -14.78
C LEU A 74 1.14 0.61 -13.28
N PRO A 75 0.46 1.40 -12.42
CA PRO A 75 0.59 1.28 -10.97
C PRO A 75 0.40 -0.17 -10.50
N GLY A 76 1.31 -0.65 -9.64
CA GLY A 76 1.34 -2.04 -9.18
C GLY A 76 2.36 -2.92 -9.92
N GLY A 77 2.78 -2.56 -11.15
CA GLY A 77 3.72 -3.37 -11.93
C GLY A 77 5.12 -3.46 -11.30
N MET A 78 5.67 -2.34 -10.82
CA MET A 78 6.97 -2.34 -10.14
C MET A 78 6.90 -3.02 -8.76
N GLU A 79 5.77 -2.86 -8.06
CA GLU A 79 5.52 -3.47 -6.76
C GLU A 79 5.45 -5.00 -6.85
N GLU A 80 4.82 -5.54 -7.90
CA GLU A 80 4.77 -6.99 -8.15
C GLU A 80 6.17 -7.57 -8.36
N GLU A 81 7.01 -6.90 -9.17
CA GLU A 81 8.39 -7.32 -9.42
C GLU A 81 9.23 -7.30 -8.13
N LYS A 82 9.14 -6.23 -7.34
CA LYS A 82 9.82 -6.13 -6.05
C LYS A 82 9.31 -7.17 -5.06
N MET A 83 8.00 -7.44 -5.03
CA MET A 83 7.43 -8.46 -4.16
C MET A 83 7.97 -9.85 -4.53
N ALA A 84 8.00 -10.19 -5.83
CA ALA A 84 8.55 -11.45 -6.31
C ALA A 84 10.07 -11.56 -6.03
N GLN A 85 10.80 -10.45 -6.15
CA GLN A 85 12.21 -10.39 -5.77
C GLN A 85 12.39 -10.63 -4.27
N TYR A 86 11.72 -9.87 -3.41
CA TYR A 86 11.89 -9.94 -1.95
C TYR A 86 11.40 -11.25 -1.35
N ARG A 87 10.42 -11.91 -1.97
CA ARG A 87 10.04 -13.29 -1.58
C ARG A 87 11.16 -14.30 -1.80
N ARG A 88 12.00 -14.10 -2.83
CA ARG A 88 13.11 -15.00 -3.17
C ARG A 88 14.40 -14.63 -2.45
N GLU A 89 14.70 -13.33 -2.37
CA GLU A 89 16.00 -12.80 -1.95
C GLU A 89 15.98 -12.25 -0.52
N GLY A 90 14.79 -12.11 0.09
CA GLY A 90 14.60 -11.40 1.35
C GLY A 90 14.34 -9.90 1.14
N ILE A 91 13.76 -9.25 2.15
CA ILE A 91 13.49 -7.81 2.13
C ILE A 91 14.79 -7.08 2.49
N PRO A 92 15.24 -6.11 1.68
CA PRO A 92 16.42 -5.32 2.01
C PRO A 92 16.13 -4.38 3.18
N TYR A 93 16.92 -4.47 4.25
CA TYR A 93 16.88 -3.56 5.38
C TYR A 93 18.15 -2.70 5.39
N GLY A 94 18.00 -1.39 5.36
CA GLY A 94 19.11 -0.45 5.50
C GLY A 94 19.66 -0.43 6.93
N GLY A 95 20.85 0.15 7.10
CA GLY A 95 21.51 0.28 8.41
C GLY A 95 20.59 0.89 9.48
N PRO A 96 19.95 2.04 9.24
CA PRO A 96 19.03 2.66 10.19
C PRO A 96 17.83 1.78 10.58
N GLU A 97 17.26 1.06 9.62
CA GLU A 97 16.13 0.14 9.86
C GLU A 97 16.57 -1.06 10.70
N GLN A 98 17.76 -1.61 10.43
CA GLN A 98 18.33 -2.70 11.23
C GLN A 98 18.65 -2.24 12.66
N ASP A 99 19.19 -1.04 12.85
CA ASP A 99 19.48 -0.48 14.17
C ASP A 99 18.21 -0.27 14.98
N SER A 100 17.16 0.23 14.33
CA SER A 100 15.83 0.38 14.93
C SER A 100 15.25 -0.98 15.33
N ALA A 101 15.35 -1.99 14.47
CA ALA A 101 14.91 -3.35 14.77
C ALA A 101 15.68 -3.96 15.95
N ARG A 102 17.02 -3.81 16.00
CA ARG A 102 17.86 -4.23 17.13
C ARG A 102 17.45 -3.57 18.44
N GLN A 103 17.15 -2.27 18.41
CA GLN A 103 16.71 -1.53 19.59
C GLN A 103 15.36 -2.06 20.11
N VAL A 104 14.41 -2.34 19.22
CA VAL A 104 13.09 -2.89 19.57
C VAL A 104 13.22 -4.33 20.09
N ALA A 105 13.99 -5.18 19.40
CA ALA A 105 14.27 -6.55 19.82
C ALA A 105 14.82 -6.61 21.25
N LYS A 106 15.82 -5.78 21.56
CA LYS A 106 16.37 -5.65 22.92
C LYS A 106 15.33 -5.17 23.93
N ARG A 107 14.53 -4.16 23.58
CA ARG A 107 13.50 -3.60 24.48
C ARG A 107 12.41 -4.62 24.80
N LEU A 108 12.00 -5.41 23.83
CA LEU A 108 10.90 -6.36 23.95
C LEU A 108 11.37 -7.78 24.32
N SER A 109 12.68 -8.02 24.38
CA SER A 109 13.28 -9.35 24.60
C SER A 109 12.78 -10.40 23.60
N VAL A 110 12.68 -10.00 22.33
CA VAL A 110 12.29 -10.85 21.20
C VAL A 110 13.50 -10.98 20.26
N PRO A 111 13.85 -12.18 19.77
CA PRO A 111 14.97 -12.36 18.85
C PRO A 111 14.71 -11.65 17.51
N LEU A 112 15.79 -11.29 16.81
CA LEU A 112 15.69 -10.76 15.46
C LEU A 112 15.40 -11.89 14.46
N PRO A 113 14.61 -11.61 13.40
CA PRO A 113 14.21 -12.63 12.44
C PRO A 113 15.35 -13.14 11.53
N TRP A 114 16.57 -12.61 11.68
CA TRP A 114 17.77 -13.02 10.93
C TRP A 114 18.91 -13.51 11.84
N GLU A 115 18.66 -13.66 13.14
CA GLU A 115 19.63 -14.22 14.10
C GLU A 115 19.36 -15.72 14.39
N GLU A 116 18.41 -16.34 13.69
CA GLU A 116 18.16 -17.79 13.70
C GLU A 116 19.00 -18.57 12.67
#